data_AF-A0A1X2J273-F1
#
_entry.id   AF-A0A1X2J273-F1
#
_cell.length_a   1.000
_cell.length_b   1.000
_cell.length_c   1.000
_cell.angle_alpha   90.00
_cell.angle_beta   90.00
_cell.angle_gamma   90.00
#
_symmetry.space_group_name_H-M   'P 1'
#
loop_
_entity.id
_entity.type
_entity.pdbx_description
1 polymer ?
#
loop_
_entity_poly.entity_id
_entity_poly.type
_entity_poly.pdbx_seq_one_letter_code
_entity_poly.pdbx_strand_id
1 'polypeptide(L)'
;MNLYQQPERHLVQFNAGKCIREGNMLKPDLRKGMIYMDQGNDQLMHFYWKERKYNSEPEDDLIIFPDEAELQKVPECTTGRVLVLKYKTSNQRLFFWMQKLDSDLDDTVIQRVNQLINDPSSALDDTQMDLDSSDHSIEMELMQRLMGSAGEGNLTEENLMELFQQAGSLR
;
A
#
# COMPACT_ATOMS: atom_id res chain seq x y z
N MET A 1 -3.09 11.85 -20.95
CA MET A 1 -3.41 10.54 -20.34
C MET A 1 -2.09 9.89 -19.98
N ASN A 2 -1.70 9.90 -18.70
CA ASN A 2 -0.49 9.20 -18.26
C ASN A 2 -0.85 7.74 -18.02
N LEU A 3 -0.36 6.85 -18.90
CA LEU A 3 -0.59 5.40 -18.87
C LEU A 3 0.36 4.66 -17.92
N TYR A 4 1.18 5.38 -17.15
CA TYR A 4 2.17 4.84 -16.22
C TYR A 4 2.07 5.55 -14.86
N GLN A 5 0.96 5.37 -14.16
CA GLN A 5 0.96 5.60 -12.73
C GLN A 5 1.64 4.37 -12.11
N GLN A 6 2.89 4.55 -11.67
CA GLN A 6 3.54 3.60 -10.77
C GLN A 6 2.57 3.28 -9.62
N PRO A 7 2.41 2.01 -9.21
CA PRO A 7 1.57 1.70 -8.06
C PRO A 7 2.09 2.51 -6.87
N GLU A 8 1.24 3.36 -6.28
CA GLU A 8 1.64 4.12 -5.11
C GLU A 8 2.04 3.14 -4.01
N ARG A 9 3.31 3.21 -3.64
CA ARG A 9 3.92 2.30 -2.69
C ARG A 9 3.68 2.88 -1.30
N HIS A 10 2.61 2.45 -0.66
CA HIS A 10 2.30 2.83 0.71
C HIS A 10 3.07 1.97 1.73
N LEU A 11 3.34 2.49 2.93
CA LEU A 11 4.04 1.75 4.00
C LEU A 11 3.28 0.50 4.43
N VAL A 12 1.95 0.58 4.38
CA VAL A 12 1.02 -0.54 4.47
C VAL A 12 -0.24 -0.16 3.71
N GLN A 13 -0.87 -1.11 3.02
CA GLN A 13 -2.17 -0.91 2.37
C GLN A 13 -2.99 -2.19 2.35
N PHE A 14 -4.31 -2.06 2.51
CA PHE A 14 -5.22 -3.19 2.39
C PHE A 14 -6.65 -2.75 2.07
N ASN A 15 -7.40 -3.64 1.42
CA ASN A 15 -8.79 -3.38 1.04
C ASN A 15 -9.69 -3.46 2.27
N ALA A 16 -10.26 -2.33 2.68
CA ALA A 16 -11.19 -2.26 3.79
C ALA A 16 -12.21 -1.13 3.59
N GLY A 17 -13.48 -1.41 3.90
CA GLY A 17 -14.55 -0.41 3.91
C GLY A 17 -14.75 0.17 5.30
N LYS A 18 -15.42 1.32 5.40
CA LYS A 18 -15.85 1.90 6.68
C LYS A 18 -17.04 1.12 7.26
N CYS A 19 -17.18 1.14 8.57
CA CYS A 19 -18.39 0.72 9.27
C CYS A 19 -19.02 1.94 9.95
N ILE A 20 -20.30 2.17 9.70
CA ILE A 20 -21.07 3.30 10.21
C ILE A 20 -21.86 2.82 11.42
N ARG A 21 -21.76 3.55 12.53
CA ARG A 21 -22.54 3.26 13.73
C ARG A 21 -23.93 3.90 13.64
N GLU A 22 -24.96 3.06 13.69
CA GLU A 22 -26.36 3.46 13.78
C GLU A 22 -26.92 2.98 15.12
N GLY A 23 -26.93 3.89 16.12
CA GLY A 23 -27.30 3.57 17.50
C GLY A 23 -26.34 2.53 18.11
N ASN A 24 -26.85 1.32 18.32
CA ASN A 24 -26.08 0.19 18.87
C ASN A 24 -25.63 -0.82 17.79
N MET A 25 -25.89 -0.54 16.52
CA MET A 25 -25.52 -1.42 15.41
C MET A 25 -24.40 -0.81 14.58
N LEU A 26 -23.45 -1.64 14.14
CA LEU A 26 -22.49 -1.29 13.09
C LEU A 26 -23.00 -1.81 11.75
N LYS A 27 -23.08 -0.95 10.75
CA LYS A 27 -23.43 -1.31 9.37
C LYS A 27 -22.24 -1.06 8.45
N PRO A 28 -21.95 -1.96 7.50
CA PRO A 28 -20.87 -1.74 6.55
C PRO A 28 -21.26 -0.62 5.57
N ASP A 29 -20.34 0.32 5.35
CA ASP A 29 -20.33 1.14 4.15
C ASP A 29 -19.95 0.25 2.96
N LEU A 30 -20.82 0.17 1.96
CA LEU A 30 -20.68 -0.73 0.81
C LEU A 30 -19.65 -0.24 -0.21
N ARG A 31 -19.11 0.97 -0.05
CA ARG A 31 -18.08 1.50 -0.94
C ARG A 31 -16.81 0.67 -0.82
N LYS A 32 -16.20 0.36 -1.97
CA LYS A 32 -14.92 -0.33 -2.01
C LYS A 32 -13.86 0.63 -1.51
N GLY A 33 -13.29 0.36 -0.35
CA GLY A 33 -12.31 1.25 0.29
C GLY A 33 -10.92 0.65 0.35
N MET A 34 -9.95 1.49 0.63
CA MET A 34 -8.57 1.11 0.95
C MET A 34 -8.13 1.92 2.17
N ILE A 35 -7.54 1.20 3.12
CA ILE A 35 -6.75 1.81 4.19
C ILE A 35 -5.30 1.76 3.76
N TYR A 36 -4.57 2.83 4.02
CA TYR A 36 -3.12 2.86 3.87
C TYR A 36 -2.49 3.84 4.84
N MET A 37 -1.19 3.70 5.06
CA MET A 37 -0.42 4.64 5.88
C MET A 37 0.82 5.11 5.14
N ASP A 38 1.15 6.39 5.31
CA ASP A 38 2.35 7.03 4.79
C ASP A 38 2.88 8.04 5.78
N GLN A 39 4.16 8.40 5.63
CA GLN A 39 4.72 9.55 6.34
C GLN A 39 4.45 10.81 5.50
N GLY A 40 3.78 11.79 6.11
CA GLY A 40 3.43 13.04 5.46
C GLY A 40 4.64 13.93 5.20
N ASN A 41 4.43 15.01 4.45
CA ASN A 41 5.46 16.05 4.24
C ASN A 41 5.84 16.78 5.55
N ASP A 42 4.99 16.69 6.56
CA ASP A 42 5.22 17.16 7.93
C ASP A 42 6.03 16.16 8.79
N GLN A 43 6.45 15.04 8.20
CA GLN A 43 7.16 13.93 8.83
C GLN A 43 6.35 13.17 9.89
N LEU A 44 5.03 13.37 9.95
CA LEU A 44 4.15 12.65 10.85
C LEU A 44 3.58 11.40 10.18
N MET A 45 3.12 10.43 10.98
CA MET A 45 2.49 9.22 10.47
C MET A 45 1.02 9.48 10.20
N HIS A 46 0.59 9.26 8.96
CA HIS A 46 -0.80 9.44 8.55
C HIS A 46 -1.48 8.08 8.33
N PHE A 47 -2.70 7.97 8.84
CA PHE A 47 -3.62 6.87 8.57
C PHE A 47 -4.72 7.37 7.64
N TYR A 48 -4.74 6.85 6.42
CA TYR A 48 -5.67 7.27 5.38
C TYR A 48 -6.78 6.25 5.15
N TRP A 49 -7.93 6.77 4.72
CA TRP A 49 -8.94 5.97 4.02
C TRP A 49 -9.37 6.67 2.73
N LYS A 50 -9.40 5.91 1.62
CA LYS A 50 -9.93 6.38 0.33
C LYS A 50 -10.85 5.36 -0.31
N GLU A 51 -11.79 5.85 -1.13
CA GLU A 51 -12.56 4.97 -2.01
C GLU A 51 -11.67 4.46 -3.16
N ARG A 52 -11.78 3.18 -3.52
CA ARG A 52 -11.05 2.55 -4.62
C ARG A 52 -11.69 2.87 -5.97
N LYS A 53 -11.91 4.15 -6.24
CA LYS A 53 -12.28 4.69 -7.55
C LYS A 53 -11.05 5.32 -8.19
N TYR A 54 -11.01 5.31 -9.52
CA TYR A 54 -9.96 5.98 -10.27
C TYR A 54 -9.91 7.47 -9.90
N ASN A 55 -8.71 7.98 -9.59
CA ASN A 55 -8.47 9.35 -9.14
C ASN A 55 -9.30 9.77 -7.90
N SER A 56 -9.58 8.84 -6.98
CA SER A 56 -10.17 9.21 -5.69
C SER A 56 -9.11 9.76 -4.76
N GLU A 57 -9.35 10.95 -4.23
CA GLU A 57 -8.61 11.50 -3.10
C GLU A 57 -9.01 10.79 -1.79
N PRO A 58 -8.16 10.85 -0.75
CA PRO A 58 -8.51 10.38 0.58
C PRO A 58 -9.66 11.17 1.18
N GLU A 59 -10.63 10.46 1.77
CA GLU A 59 -11.72 11.10 2.52
C GLU A 59 -11.32 11.34 3.97
N ASP A 60 -10.52 10.42 4.52
CA ASP A 60 -10.02 10.50 5.88
C ASP A 60 -8.49 10.57 5.82
N ASP A 61 -7.93 11.53 6.54
CA ASP A 61 -6.52 11.75 6.74
C ASP A 61 -6.30 12.03 8.24
N LEU A 62 -5.77 11.03 8.96
CA LEU A 62 -5.59 11.09 10.41
C LEU A 62 -4.10 11.07 10.73
N ILE A 63 -3.59 12.14 11.30
CA ILE A 63 -2.27 12.14 11.94
C ILE A 63 -2.38 11.31 13.22
N ILE A 64 -1.51 10.29 13.35
CA ILE A 64 -1.47 9.41 14.52
C ILE A 64 -0.08 9.53 15.18
N PHE A 65 -0.06 9.87 16.46
CA PHE A 65 1.18 9.87 17.23
C PHE A 65 1.52 8.48 17.78
N PRO A 66 2.80 8.23 18.11
CA PRO A 66 3.21 7.05 18.84
C PRO A 66 2.34 6.79 20.06
N ASP A 67 1.96 5.53 20.22
CA ASP A 67 1.08 5.05 21.28
C ASP A 67 -0.35 5.63 21.32
N GLU A 68 -0.76 6.49 20.38
CA GLU A 68 -2.05 7.17 20.44
C GLU A 68 -3.23 6.26 20.10
N ALA A 69 -3.04 5.32 19.18
CA ALA A 69 -4.08 4.42 18.70
C ALA A 69 -3.59 2.97 18.57
N GLU A 70 -4.54 2.05 18.44
CA GLU A 70 -4.28 0.64 18.16
C GLU A 70 -5.35 0.11 17.22
N LEU A 71 -4.94 -0.62 16.18
CA LEU A 71 -5.84 -1.35 15.30
C LEU A 71 -6.07 -2.75 15.86
N GLN A 72 -7.33 -3.10 16.12
CA GLN A 72 -7.70 -4.38 16.74
C GLN A 72 -8.83 -5.07 15.97
N LYS A 73 -8.89 -6.40 16.01
CA LYS A 73 -10.05 -7.17 15.53
C LYS A 73 -11.22 -6.99 16.52
N VAL A 74 -12.44 -6.99 16.00
CA VAL A 74 -13.69 -6.94 16.80
C VAL A 74 -14.34 -8.33 16.77
N PRO A 75 -14.02 -9.23 17.72
CA PRO A 75 -14.51 -10.61 17.72
C PRO A 75 -16.03 -10.72 17.92
N GLU A 76 -16.66 -9.69 18.48
CA GLU A 76 -18.11 -9.63 18.69
C GLU A 76 -18.89 -9.54 17.36
N CYS A 77 -18.24 -9.09 16.28
CA CYS A 77 -18.81 -9.09 14.95
C CYS A 77 -18.59 -10.45 14.27
N THR A 78 -19.58 -11.34 14.34
CA THR A 78 -19.49 -12.69 13.76
C THR A 78 -19.92 -12.77 12.29
N THR A 79 -20.58 -11.74 11.76
CA THR A 79 -21.09 -11.69 10.38
C THR A 79 -20.06 -11.19 9.36
N GLY A 80 -18.86 -10.84 9.80
CA GLY A 80 -17.82 -10.30 8.93
C GLY A 80 -16.54 -10.00 9.70
N ARG A 81 -15.48 -9.62 8.98
CA ARG A 81 -14.16 -9.36 9.55
C ARG A 81 -14.03 -7.87 9.83
N VAL A 82 -14.35 -7.48 11.07
CA VAL A 82 -14.39 -6.07 11.50
C VAL A 82 -13.14 -5.73 12.31
N LEU A 83 -12.56 -4.57 12.00
CA LEU A 83 -11.45 -3.95 12.72
C LEU A 83 -11.92 -2.66 13.38
N VAL A 84 -11.24 -2.26 14.45
CA VAL A 84 -11.43 -0.98 15.12
C VAL A 84 -10.08 -0.29 15.29
N LEU A 85 -9.97 0.95 14.80
CA LEU A 85 -8.91 1.86 15.21
C LEU A 85 -9.37 2.55 16.48
N LYS A 86 -8.73 2.18 17.59
CA LYS A 86 -9.10 2.60 18.94
C LYS A 86 -8.07 3.58 19.47
N TYR A 87 -8.51 4.83 19.70
CA TYR A 87 -7.69 5.82 20.38
C TYR A 87 -7.59 5.46 21.87
N LYS A 88 -6.37 5.49 22.42
CA LYS A 88 -6.08 5.08 23.81
C LYS A 88 -6.48 6.15 24.82
N THR A 89 -6.36 7.43 24.45
CA THR A 89 -6.63 8.59 25.32
C THR A 89 -8.06 9.13 25.21
N SER A 90 -8.86 8.62 24.25
CA SER A 90 -10.24 9.06 24.02
C SER A 90 -11.20 7.89 23.83
N ASN A 91 -12.51 8.19 23.83
CA ASN A 91 -13.54 7.22 23.49
C ASN A 91 -13.78 7.09 21.98
N GLN A 92 -12.96 7.74 21.15
CA GLN A 92 -13.08 7.66 19.69
C GLN A 92 -12.74 6.26 19.20
N ARG A 93 -13.62 5.73 18.34
CA ARG A 93 -13.49 4.42 17.70
C ARG A 93 -13.88 4.58 16.23
N LEU A 94 -12.99 4.21 15.33
CA LEU A 94 -13.28 4.14 13.91
C LEU A 94 -13.35 2.66 13.52
N PHE A 95 -14.45 2.24 12.92
CA PHE A 95 -14.67 0.85 12.58
C PHE A 95 -14.50 0.64 11.07
N PHE A 96 -13.89 -0.48 10.72
CA PHE A 96 -13.61 -0.87 9.34
C PHE A 96 -13.95 -2.34 9.14
N TRP A 97 -14.19 -2.77 7.90
CA TRP A 97 -14.40 -4.17 7.56
C TRP A 97 -13.52 -4.60 6.39
N MET A 98 -12.88 -5.76 6.51
CA MET A 98 -11.97 -6.29 5.49
C MET A 98 -12.75 -6.67 4.22
N GLN A 99 -12.25 -6.22 3.07
CA GLN A 99 -12.88 -6.42 1.76
C GLN A 99 -12.16 -7.42 0.86
N LYS A 100 -10.98 -7.91 1.25
CA LYS A 100 -10.41 -9.08 0.59
C LYS A 100 -11.34 -10.29 0.82
N LEU A 101 -11.25 -11.32 -0.01
CA LEU A 101 -11.97 -12.56 0.26
C LEU A 101 -11.25 -13.39 1.33
N ASP A 102 -9.93 -13.43 1.21
CA ASP A 102 -9.02 -14.16 2.08
C ASP A 102 -8.68 -13.39 3.37
N SER A 103 -8.40 -14.13 4.44
CA SER A 103 -8.02 -13.67 5.78
C SER A 103 -6.58 -13.94 6.17
N ASP A 104 -5.81 -14.67 5.36
CA ASP A 104 -4.44 -15.09 5.69
C ASP A 104 -3.50 -13.94 6.05
N LEU A 105 -3.75 -12.73 5.51
CA LEU A 105 -2.93 -11.55 5.74
C LEU A 105 -3.50 -10.59 6.80
N ASP A 106 -4.65 -10.89 7.40
CA ASP A 106 -5.31 -9.95 8.32
C ASP A 106 -4.43 -9.62 9.51
N ASP A 107 -3.85 -10.64 10.15
CA ASP A 107 -2.97 -10.42 11.31
C ASP A 107 -1.69 -9.70 10.91
N THR A 108 -1.12 -10.02 9.75
CA THR A 108 0.07 -9.35 9.21
C THR A 108 -0.15 -7.86 9.00
N VAL A 109 -1.26 -7.47 8.37
CA VAL A 109 -1.55 -6.04 8.13
C VAL A 109 -1.86 -5.30 9.43
N ILE A 110 -2.54 -5.94 10.38
CA ILE A 110 -2.83 -5.34 11.69
C ILE A 110 -1.53 -5.13 12.48
N GLN A 111 -0.65 -6.13 12.49
CA GLN A 111 0.66 -6.03 13.11
C GLN A 111 1.49 -4.92 12.47
N ARG A 112 1.51 -4.83 11.13
CA ARG A 112 2.25 -3.77 10.43
C ARG A 112 1.70 -2.37 10.73
N VAL A 113 0.38 -2.18 10.75
CA VAL A 113 -0.25 -0.91 11.16
C VAL A 113 0.17 -0.53 12.58
N ASN A 114 0.05 -1.45 13.53
CA ASN A 114 0.41 -1.16 14.92
C ASN A 114 1.91 -0.91 15.10
N GLN A 115 2.77 -1.57 14.33
CA GLN A 115 4.20 -1.28 14.31
C GLN A 115 4.47 0.14 13.84
N LEU A 116 3.87 0.56 12.72
CA LEU A 116 4.02 1.91 12.17
C LEU A 116 3.46 3.00 13.10
N ILE A 117 2.37 2.72 13.82
CA ILE A 117 1.85 3.63 14.84
C ILE A 117 2.85 3.79 15.98
N ASN A 118 3.33 2.70 16.57
CA ASN A 118 4.17 2.77 17.78
C ASN A 118 5.64 3.12 17.49
N ASP A 119 6.13 2.79 16.29
CA ASP A 119 7.48 3.08 15.82
C ASP A 119 7.44 3.58 14.36
N PRO A 120 7.13 4.87 14.14
CA PRO A 120 7.13 5.47 12.80
C PRO A 120 8.48 5.37 12.07
N SER A 121 9.61 5.28 12.80
CA SER A 121 10.94 5.10 12.18
C SER A 121 11.10 3.75 11.48
N SER A 122 10.32 2.72 11.84
CA SER A 122 10.32 1.41 11.17
C SER A 122 9.86 1.47 9.69
N ALA A 123 9.37 2.62 9.23
CA ALA A 123 9.11 2.90 7.82
C ALA A 123 10.42 2.92 6.99
N LEU A 124 11.54 3.34 7.58
CA LEU A 124 12.82 3.49 6.90
C LEU A 124 13.55 2.15 6.71
N ASP A 125 13.34 1.20 7.62
CA ASP A 125 13.96 -0.13 7.56
C ASP A 125 13.43 -0.96 6.38
N ASP A 126 12.14 -0.85 6.06
CA ASP A 126 11.55 -1.53 4.90
C ASP A 126 12.12 -0.99 3.58
N THR A 127 12.37 0.33 3.48
CA THR A 127 12.99 0.90 2.27
C THR A 127 14.43 0.45 2.04
N GLN A 128 15.16 0.05 3.07
CA GLN A 128 16.51 -0.51 2.92
C GLN A 128 16.49 -1.99 2.48
N MET A 129 15.47 -2.76 2.85
CA MET A 129 15.32 -4.15 2.42
C MET A 129 14.93 -4.28 0.93
N ASP A 130 14.29 -3.28 0.34
CA ASP A 130 13.97 -3.25 -1.10
C ASP A 130 15.13 -2.76 -1.99
N LEU A 131 16.15 -2.13 -1.43
CA LEU A 131 17.38 -1.76 -2.16
C LEU A 131 18.30 -2.97 -2.43
N ASP A 132 18.04 -4.11 -1.79
CA ASP A 132 18.73 -5.40 -2.03
C ASP A 132 17.84 -6.41 -2.80
N SER A 133 16.68 -5.97 -3.30
CA SER A 133 15.90 -6.78 -4.24
C SER A 133 16.59 -6.76 -5.60
N SER A 134 17.35 -7.82 -5.83
CA SER A 134 18.09 -8.28 -7.02
C SER A 134 17.40 -8.17 -8.40
N ASP A 135 16.25 -7.52 -8.49
CA ASP A 135 15.50 -7.27 -9.73
C ASP A 135 15.90 -5.93 -10.37
N HIS A 136 16.19 -4.90 -9.55
CA HIS A 136 16.69 -3.61 -10.05
C HIS A 136 18.16 -3.68 -10.48
N SER A 137 18.96 -4.63 -9.97
CA SER A 137 20.33 -4.84 -10.42
C SER A 137 20.37 -5.42 -11.83
N ILE A 138 19.45 -6.31 -12.18
CA ILE A 138 19.40 -6.92 -13.52
C ILE A 138 18.94 -5.88 -14.54
N GLU A 139 17.91 -5.08 -14.22
CA GLU A 139 17.45 -4.01 -15.10
C GLU A 139 18.51 -2.91 -15.25
N MET A 140 19.19 -2.52 -14.16
CA MET A 140 20.28 -1.54 -14.20
C MET A 140 21.52 -2.09 -14.92
N GLU A 141 21.82 -3.38 -14.83
CA GLU A 141 22.91 -4.03 -15.59
C GLU A 141 22.55 -4.16 -17.07
N LEU A 142 21.30 -4.55 -17.42
CA LEU A 142 20.83 -4.52 -18.81
C LEU A 142 20.87 -3.09 -19.36
N MET A 143 20.42 -2.10 -18.59
CA MET A 143 20.40 -0.70 -18.99
C MET A 143 21.80 -0.11 -19.12
N GLN A 144 22.76 -0.52 -18.27
CA GLN A 144 24.19 -0.18 -18.42
C GLN A 144 24.86 -0.91 -19.59
N ARG A 145 24.42 -2.12 -19.95
CA ARG A 145 24.88 -2.81 -21.17
C ARG A 145 24.30 -2.19 -22.45
N LEU A 146 23.05 -1.73 -22.39
CA LEU A 146 22.38 -0.96 -23.45
C LEU A 146 23.01 0.43 -23.64
N MET A 147 23.32 1.13 -22.54
CA MET A 147 24.01 2.43 -22.57
C MET A 147 25.51 2.31 -22.85
N GLY A 148 26.14 1.21 -22.45
CA GLY A 148 27.56 0.94 -22.64
C GLY A 148 27.94 0.54 -24.07
N SER A 149 26.95 0.16 -24.89
CA SER A 149 27.15 -0.09 -26.33
C SER A 149 26.74 1.10 -27.20
N ALA A 150 26.22 2.19 -26.63
CA ALA A 150 25.78 3.38 -27.35
C ALA A 150 26.84 4.49 -27.29
N GLY A 151 28.07 4.14 -27.68
CA GLY A 151 29.00 5.12 -28.22
C GLY A 151 28.59 5.42 -29.66
N GLU A 152 28.00 6.59 -29.87
CA GLU A 152 27.64 7.19 -31.18
C GLU A 152 26.53 6.48 -31.99
N GLY A 153 25.31 7.00 -31.81
CA GLY A 153 24.40 7.34 -32.91
C GLY A 153 24.05 6.25 -33.94
N ASN A 154 23.03 5.45 -33.65
CA ASN A 154 21.87 5.15 -34.50
C ASN A 154 21.21 3.85 -34.01
N LEU A 155 20.04 3.97 -33.39
CA LEU A 155 19.15 2.82 -33.21
C LEU A 155 18.55 2.49 -34.58
N THR A 156 19.13 1.52 -35.29
CA THR A 156 18.62 1.07 -36.60
C THR A 156 17.46 0.08 -36.41
N GLU A 157 16.56 0.01 -37.39
CA GLU A 157 15.45 -0.96 -37.40
C GLU A 157 15.93 -2.42 -37.36
N GLU A 158 17.19 -2.67 -37.76
CA GLU A 158 17.82 -3.99 -37.69
C GLU A 158 18.07 -4.43 -36.24
N ASN A 159 18.56 -3.53 -35.38
CA ASN A 159 18.77 -3.82 -33.95
C ASN A 159 17.43 -4.05 -33.22
N LEU A 160 16.35 -3.42 -33.68
CA LEU A 160 14.99 -3.61 -33.16
C LEU A 160 14.37 -4.95 -33.64
N MET A 161 14.62 -5.36 -34.88
CA MET A 161 14.12 -6.65 -35.40
C MET A 161 14.83 -7.86 -34.77
N GLU A 162 16.12 -7.74 -34.45
CA GLU A 162 16.87 -8.79 -33.74
C GLU A 162 16.31 -9.03 -32.32
N LEU A 163 15.86 -7.97 -31.66
CA LEU A 163 15.27 -8.03 -30.32
C LEU A 163 13.91 -8.77 -30.31
N PHE A 164 13.06 -8.53 -31.31
CA PHE A 164 11.75 -9.20 -31.41
C PHE A 164 11.87 -10.69 -31.79
N GLN A 165 12.90 -11.07 -32.54
CA GLN A 165 13.14 -12.48 -32.86
C GLN A 165 13.59 -13.30 -31.64
N GLN A 166 14.41 -12.73 -30.75
CA GLN A 166 14.86 -13.44 -29.54
C GLN A 166 13.76 -13.56 -28.47
N ALA A 167 12.92 -12.53 -28.30
CA ALA A 167 11.80 -12.57 -27.35
C ALA A 167 10.72 -13.61 -27.74
N GLY A 168 10.64 -14.00 -29.02
CA GLY A 168 9.72 -15.03 -29.52
C GLY A 168 10.23 -16.49 -29.35
N SER A 169 11.47 -16.70 -28.91
CA SER A 169 12.09 -18.03 -28.84
C SER A 169 12.10 -18.65 -27.43
N LEU A 170 11.42 -18.03 -26.46
CA LEU A 170 11.17 -18.60 -25.13
C LEU A 170 9.69 -19.02 -25.04
N ARG A 171 9.38 -20.18 -25.62
CA ARG A 171 8.24 -21.02 -25.25
C ARG A 171 8.74 -22.37 -24.80
#